data_AF-A0AAV2BRG7-F1
#
_entry.id   AF-A0AAV2BRG7-F1
#
_cell.length_a   1.000
_cell.length_b   1.000
_cell.length_c   1.000
_cell.angle_alpha   90.00
_cell.angle_beta   90.00
_cell.angle_gamma   90.00
#
_symmetry.space_group_name_H-M   'P 1'
#
loop_
_entity.id
_entity.type
_entity.pdbx_description
1 polymer ?
#
loop_
_entity_poly.entity_id
_entity_poly.type
_entity_poly.pdbx_seq_one_letter_code
_entity_poly.pdbx_strand_id
1 'polypeptide(L)' 'MPRYYYDDLEEACKLFIYGGCGGNTNNFVTIEECYGNCGKRTRFYLLNKYPYFEISIIIHNEDL' A
#
# COMPACT_ATOMS: atom_id res chain seq x y z
N MET A 1 -19.68 -2.93 7.36
CA MET A 1 -19.21 -2.45 6.04
C MET A 1 -17.80 -2.98 5.82
N PRO A 2 -17.49 -3.68 4.71
CA PRO A 2 -16.14 -4.13 4.42
C PRO A 2 -15.18 -2.94 4.34
N ARG A 3 -14.04 -3.05 5.04
CA ARG A 3 -12.98 -2.04 5.12
C ARG A 3 -11.62 -2.73 5.16
N TYR A 4 -10.56 -1.99 4.93
CA TYR A 4 -9.18 -2.46 5.04
C TYR A 4 -8.48 -1.78 6.21
N TYR A 5 -7.65 -2.52 6.91
CA TYR A 5 -6.70 -1.99 7.90
C TYR A 5 -5.31 -2.53 7.60
N TYR A 6 -4.27 -1.77 7.92
CA TYR A 6 -2.89 -2.21 7.83
C TYR A 6 -2.49 -2.94 9.11
N ASP A 7 -1.98 -4.15 8.95
CA ASP A 7 -1.40 -4.96 10.00
C ASP A 7 0.12 -4.78 9.97
N ASP A 8 0.67 -4.06 10.95
CA ASP A 8 2.10 -3.77 11.02
C ASP A 8 2.96 -5.01 11.25
N LEU A 9 2.40 -6.05 11.89
CA LEU A 9 3.12 -7.29 12.19
C LEU A 9 3.33 -8.13 10.92
N GLU A 10 2.30 -8.18 10.09
CA GLU A 10 2.33 -8.92 8.82
C GLU A 10 2.70 -8.04 7.61
N GLU A 11 2.88 -6.74 7.84
CA GLU A 11 3.18 -5.73 6.83
C GLU A 11 2.17 -5.74 5.66
N ALA A 12 0.90 -5.97 5.98
CA ALA A 12 -0.14 -6.23 4.99
C ALA A 12 -1.46 -5.53 5.29
N CYS A 13 -2.17 -5.12 4.24
CA CYS A 13 -3.53 -4.64 4.36
C CYS A 13 -4.52 -5.81 4.36
N LYS A 14 -5.37 -5.87 5.38
CA LYS A 14 -6.33 -6.96 5.60
C LYS A 14 -7.75 -6.44 5.63
N LEU A 15 -8.69 -7.28 5.19
CA LEU A 15 -10.11 -6.98 5.25
C LEU A 15 -10.64 -7.14 6.68
N PHE A 16 -11.48 -6.23 7.12
CA PHE A 16 -12.28 -6.37 8.33
C PHE A 16 -13.69 -5.81 8.13
N ILE A 17 -14.61 -6.15 9.04
CA ILE A 17 -15.97 -5.62 9.03
C ILE A 17 -16.06 -4.46 10.02
N TYR A 18 -16.21 -3.26 9.50
CA TYR A 18 -16.44 -2.06 10.30
C TYR A 18 -17.93 -1.90 10.65
N GLY A 19 -18.20 -1.62 11.94
CA GLY A 19 -19.57 -1.49 12.48
C GLY A 19 -20.35 -0.25 11.99
N GLY A 20 -19.68 0.72 11.36
CA GLY A 20 -20.33 1.89 10.75
C GLY A 20 -20.28 3.18 11.58
N CYS A 21 -19.72 3.15 12.81
CA CYS A 21 -19.42 4.35 13.58
C CYS A 21 -18.17 4.17 14.45
N GLY A 22 -17.53 5.28 14.84
CA GLY A 22 -16.28 5.28 15.62
C GLY A 22 -15.07 4.78 14.82
N GLY A 23 -14.06 4.22 15.51
CA GLY A 23 -12.83 3.71 14.90
C GLY A 23 -11.65 4.69 14.96
N ASN A 24 -10.56 4.33 14.29
CA ASN A 24 -9.34 5.14 14.19
C ASN A 24 -8.96 5.36 12.71
N THR A 25 -7.81 5.99 12.47
CA THR A 25 -7.33 6.31 11.12
C THR A 25 -6.88 5.09 10.31
N ASN A 26 -6.72 3.91 10.93
CA ASN A 26 -6.39 2.66 10.26
C ASN A 26 -7.66 1.97 9.71
N ASN A 27 -8.36 2.66 8.81
CA ASN A 27 -9.65 2.22 8.25
C ASN A 27 -9.84 2.81 6.86
N PHE A 28 -9.70 1.97 5.83
CA PHE A 28 -9.67 2.37 4.44
C PHE A 28 -10.78 1.69 3.64
N VAL A 29 -11.26 2.35 2.59
CA VAL A 29 -12.33 1.81 1.73
C VAL A 29 -11.76 0.79 0.75
N THR A 30 -10.54 1.01 0.30
CA THR A 30 -9.87 0.17 -0.72
C THR A 30 -8.53 -0.35 -0.23
N ILE A 31 -8.07 -1.44 -0.81
CA ILE A 31 -6.75 -2.01 -0.48
C ILE A 31 -5.62 -1.09 -0.97
N GLU A 32 -5.83 -0.37 -2.06
CA GLU A 32 -4.89 0.60 -2.62
C GLU A 32 -4.73 1.83 -1.74
N GLU A 33 -5.82 2.29 -1.10
CA GLU A 33 -5.77 3.37 -0.12
C GLU A 33 -5.00 2.94 1.12
N CYS A 34 -5.26 1.72 1.62
CA CYS A 34 -4.54 1.17 2.76
C CYS A 34 -3.03 1.06 2.49
N TYR A 35 -2.61 0.42 1.40
CA TYR A 35 -1.19 0.34 1.06
C TYR A 35 -0.61 1.68 0.61
N GLY A 36 -1.45 2.60 0.11
CA GLY A 36 -1.08 3.98 -0.21
C GLY A 36 -0.63 4.76 1.01
N ASN A 37 -1.32 4.58 2.13
CA ASN A 37 -1.06 5.30 3.37
C ASN A 37 -0.05 4.59 4.27
N CYS A 38 -0.14 3.27 4.39
CA CYS A 38 0.61 2.49 5.38
C CYS A 38 1.64 1.55 4.77
N GLY A 39 1.51 1.21 3.48
CA GLY A 39 2.42 0.29 2.81
C GLY A 39 3.84 0.85 2.79
N LYS A 40 4.80 0.03 3.21
CA LYS A 40 6.22 0.35 3.00
C LYS A 40 6.48 0.47 1.50
N ARG A 41 7.25 1.49 1.08
CA ARG A 41 7.73 1.62 -0.31
C ARG A 41 8.80 0.56 -0.59
N THR A 42 8.45 -0.71 -0.50
CA THR A 42 9.30 -1.79 -0.96
C THR A 42 9.21 -1.87 -2.48
N ARG A 43 10.28 -2.36 -3.12
CA ARG A 43 10.33 -2.51 -4.58
C ARG A 43 9.08 -3.25 -5.08
N PHE A 44 8.63 -4.29 -4.39
CA PHE A 44 7.41 -5.03 -4.72
C PHE A 44 6.12 -4.19 -4.80
N TYR A 45 5.90 -3.22 -3.90
CA TYR A 45 4.72 -2.34 -3.93
C TYR A 45 4.75 -1.38 -5.13
N LEU A 46 5.93 -0.84 -5.44
CA LEU A 46 6.13 0.04 -6.60
C LEU A 46 5.93 -0.70 -7.93
N LEU A 47 6.41 -1.96 -8.01
CA LEU A 47 6.25 -2.81 -9.20
C LEU A 47 4.79 -3.16 -9.49
N ASN A 48 4.00 -3.46 -8.45
CA ASN A 48 2.59 -3.78 -8.62
C ASN A 48 1.73 -2.54 -8.89
N LYS A 49 2.05 -1.40 -8.28
CA LYS A 49 1.28 -0.16 -8.46
C LYS A 49 1.61 0.57 -9.77
N TYR A 50 2.84 0.45 -10.26
CA TYR A 50 3.28 1.08 -11.50
C TYR A 50 4.05 0.08 -12.38
N PRO A 51 3.35 -0.82 -13.09
CA PRO A 51 4.00 -1.81 -13.95
C PRO A 51 4.84 -1.17 -15.09
N TYR A 52 4.61 0.10 -15.43
CA TYR A 52 5.36 0.87 -16.44
C TYR A 52 6.47 1.77 -15.88
N PHE A 53 6.65 1.86 -14.56
CA PHE A 53 7.56 2.84 -13.96
C PHE A 53 8.97 2.28 -13.68
N GLU A 54 9.21 0.98 -13.91
CA GLU A 54 10.55 0.39 -13.85
C GLU A 54 11.54 0.97 -14.88
N ILE A 55 11.05 1.53 -16.00
CA ILE A 55 11.92 2.09 -17.04
C ILE A 55 12.75 3.27 -16.52
N SER A 56 12.31 3.93 -15.44
CA SER A 56 12.99 5.10 -14.85
C SER A 56 13.95 4.79 -13.69
N ILE A 57 13.90 3.57 -13.11
CA ILE A 57 14.71 3.21 -11.93
C ILE A 57 15.99 2.45 -12.32
N ILE A 58 16.06 1.88 -13.53
CA ILE A 58 17.27 1.21 -14.06
C ILE A 58 18.20 2.20 -14.80
N ILE A 59 18.14 3.50 -14.49
CA ILE A 59 19.28 4.39 -14.75
C ILE A 59 20.01 4.54 -13.41
N HIS A 60 20.68 3.47 -12.98
CA HIS A 60 21.86 3.66 -12.14
C HIS A 60 22.81 4.50 -12.98
N ASN A 61 23.17 5.69 -12.49
CA ASN A 61 24.20 6.56 -13.04
C ASN A 61 25.53 5.79 -13.16
N GLU A 62 25.71 5.05 -14.25
CA GLU A 62 27.00 4.53 -14.69
C GLU A 62 27.35 5.00 -16.10
N ASP A 63 26.88 6.18 -16.55
CA ASP A 63 27.37 6.83 -17.79
C ASP A 63 27.09 8.36 -17.80
N LEU A 64 27.77 9.12 -16.92
CA LEU A 64 28.56 10.35 -17.23
C LEU A 64 29.22 10.94 -15.97
#